data_AF-W2DCI4-F1
#
_entry.id   AF-W2DCI4-F1
#
_cell.length_a   1.000
_cell.length_b   1.000
_cell.length_c   1.000
_cell.angle_alpha   90.00
_cell.angle_beta   90.00
_cell.angle_gamma   90.00
#
_symmetry.space_group_name_H-M   'P 1'
#
loop_
_entity.id
_entity.type
_entity.pdbx_description
1 polymer ?
#
loop_
_entity_poly.entity_id
_entity_poly.type
_entity_poly.pdbx_seq_one_letter_code
_entity_poly.pdbx_strand_id
1 'polypeptide(L)'
;MKLSLAVKFNVVFLAVFIVGFIATSLSTHYMLQQSARRETLETARMLMRSASAASTYTAEQIVPLLENRLKFQFLPQSVPDFAAISHLQELLKSYPDYAYKEATLNPTNPRDLANDWEKTLISTLRSQPQTDEMVGERADDKGTSLYIARPIQIKDAACLACHSTPDAAPKTMVDIYGAVNGFGWKLNDTIGAQLVSVPLDLPMQRATSLLHSYMLSMLGIFAVLFVALNVAVHLFVTRRLRQMSALADRVSLGETDVPPMDVSGSDELARLGQSFGRMRTSLVSAMKMLEE
;
A
#
# COMPACT_ATOMS: atom_id res chain seq x y z
N MET A 1 27.68 19.71 34.79
CA MET A 1 28.18 18.32 34.83
C MET A 1 28.95 18.01 33.54
N LYS A 2 30.21 17.57 33.61
CA LYS A 2 30.95 17.14 32.41
C LYS A 2 30.46 15.74 32.00
N LEU A 3 29.76 15.66 30.86
CA LEU A 3 29.29 14.38 30.30
C LEU A 3 30.49 13.51 29.91
N SER A 4 30.48 12.24 30.32
CA SER A 4 31.50 11.28 29.90
C SER A 4 31.42 11.06 28.38
N LEU A 5 32.56 10.72 27.76
CA LEU A 5 32.64 10.48 26.32
C LEU A 5 31.63 9.41 25.86
N ALA A 6 31.40 8.37 26.67
CA ALA A 6 30.40 7.33 26.42
C ALA A 6 28.99 7.90 26.29
N VAL A 7 28.61 8.84 27.16
CA VAL A 7 27.27 9.46 27.12
C VAL A 7 27.12 10.30 25.86
N LYS A 8 28.16 11.04 25.46
CA LYS A 8 28.14 11.82 24.21
C LYS A 8 27.92 10.92 22.99
N PHE A 9 28.65 9.81 22.89
CA PHE A 9 28.44 8.83 21.81
C PHE A 9 27.02 8.25 21.83
N ASN A 10 26.52 7.87 23.00
CA ASN A 10 25.19 7.27 23.13
C ASN A 10 24.07 8.23 22.75
N VAL A 11 24.19 9.51 23.10
CA VAL A 11 23.23 10.54 22.67
C VAL A 11 23.22 10.67 21.14
N VAL A 12 24.39 10.68 20.50
CA VAL A 12 24.49 10.76 19.04
C VAL A 12 23.90 9.51 18.38
N PHE A 13 24.26 8.31 18.83
CA PHE A 13 23.73 7.06 18.28
C PHE A 13 22.22 6.97 18.44
N LEU A 14 21.70 7.31 19.63
CA LEU A 14 20.27 7.32 19.88
C LEU A 14 19.54 8.32 18.97
N ALA A 15 20.09 9.52 18.79
CA ALA A 15 19.51 10.51 17.88
C ALA A 15 19.47 10.00 16.43
N VAL A 16 20.56 9.43 15.92
CA VAL A 16 20.63 8.86 14.57
C VAL A 16 19.63 7.72 14.40
N PHE A 17 19.53 6.82 15.38
CA PHE A 17 18.58 5.71 15.34
C PHE A 17 17.12 6.16 15.40
N ILE A 18 16.79 7.14 16.25
CA ILE A 18 15.43 7.69 16.30
C ILE A 18 15.06 8.30 14.95
N VAL A 19 15.93 9.13 14.37
CA VAL A 19 15.69 9.76 13.06
C VAL A 19 15.54 8.71 11.97
N GLY A 20 16.43 7.72 11.93
CA GLY A 20 16.36 6.62 10.97
C GLY A 20 15.09 5.80 11.10
N PHE A 21 14.71 5.43 12.32
CA PHE A 21 13.50 4.65 12.60
C PHE A 21 12.23 5.40 12.19
N ILE A 22 12.14 6.70 12.50
CA ILE A 22 10.99 7.54 12.09
C ILE A 22 10.93 7.63 10.56
N ALA A 23 12.06 7.91 9.89
CA ALA A 23 12.10 8.02 8.44
C ALA A 23 11.67 6.72 7.75
N THR A 24 12.18 5.57 8.21
CA THR A 24 11.78 4.26 7.70
C THR A 24 10.30 3.98 7.99
N SER A 25 9.82 4.25 9.20
CA SER A 25 8.41 4.05 9.57
C SER A 25 7.47 4.84 8.66
N LEU A 26 7.75 6.12 8.41
CA LEU A 26 6.93 6.96 7.54
C LEU A 26 6.96 6.47 6.09
N SER A 27 8.14 6.13 5.58
CA SER A 27 8.31 5.62 4.22
C SER A 27 7.58 4.29 4.01
N THR A 28 7.78 3.31 4.92
CA THR A 28 7.13 2.01 4.83
C THR A 28 5.62 2.11 5.00
N HIS A 29 5.13 2.98 5.88
CA HIS A 29 3.70 3.23 6.06
C HIS A 29 3.05 3.70 4.75
N TYR A 30 3.64 4.71 4.10
CA TYR A 30 3.16 5.22 2.81
C TYR A 30 3.19 4.14 1.72
N MET A 31 4.29 3.40 1.61
CA MET A 31 4.43 2.33 0.62
C MET A 31 3.40 1.21 0.80
N LEU A 32 3.14 0.78 2.05
CA LEU A 32 2.19 -0.29 2.35
C LEU A 32 0.74 0.14 2.06
N GLN A 33 0.36 1.37 2.44
CA GLN A 33 -0.97 1.89 2.12
C GLN A 33 -1.19 2.03 0.61
N GLN A 34 -0.21 2.59 -0.11
CA GLN A 34 -0.32 2.73 -1.56
C GLN A 34 -0.38 1.36 -2.26
N SER A 35 0.38 0.39 -1.76
CA SER A 35 0.37 -0.98 -2.30
C SER A 35 -0.98 -1.66 -2.10
N ALA A 36 -1.55 -1.58 -0.90
CA ALA A 36 -2.85 -2.18 -0.61
C ALA A 36 -3.99 -1.52 -1.40
N ARG A 37 -3.95 -0.18 -1.59
CA ARG A 37 -4.91 0.50 -2.49
C ARG A 37 -4.77 0.04 -3.94
N ARG A 38 -3.54 -0.06 -4.45
CA ARG A 38 -3.27 -0.50 -5.82
C ARG A 38 -3.72 -1.95 -6.05
N GLU A 39 -3.46 -2.85 -5.11
CA GLU A 39 -3.88 -4.25 -5.18
C GLU A 39 -5.41 -4.39 -5.16
N THR A 40 -6.08 -3.62 -4.30
CA THR A 40 -7.55 -3.55 -4.25
C THR A 40 -8.14 -3.08 -5.59
N LEU A 41 -7.52 -2.05 -6.17
CA LEU A 41 -7.92 -1.48 -7.44
C LEU A 41 -7.70 -2.44 -8.61
N GLU A 42 -6.58 -3.16 -8.66
CA GLU A 42 -6.36 -4.21 -9.66
C GLU A 42 -7.35 -5.36 -9.51
N THR A 43 -7.72 -5.73 -8.28
CA THR A 43 -8.78 -6.72 -8.03
C THR A 43 -10.12 -6.24 -8.60
N ALA A 44 -10.49 -4.98 -8.39
CA ALA A 44 -11.70 -4.41 -8.96
C ALA A 44 -11.67 -4.39 -10.51
N ARG A 45 -10.53 -4.04 -11.12
CA ARG A 45 -10.34 -4.10 -12.58
C ARG A 45 -10.43 -5.51 -13.13
N MET A 46 -9.91 -6.50 -12.41
CA MET A 46 -10.00 -7.92 -12.79
C MET A 46 -11.45 -8.39 -12.82
N LEU A 47 -12.26 -8.03 -11.81
CA LEU A 47 -13.70 -8.32 -11.81
C LEU A 47 -14.42 -7.65 -12.99
N MET A 48 -14.13 -6.38 -13.25
CA MET A 48 -14.68 -5.66 -14.40
C MET A 48 -14.32 -6.34 -15.73
N ARG A 49 -13.05 -6.75 -15.90
CA ARG A 49 -12.58 -7.46 -17.09
C ARG A 49 -13.22 -8.84 -17.23
N SER A 50 -13.45 -9.55 -16.12
CA SER A 50 -14.21 -10.81 -16.12
C SER A 50 -15.64 -10.59 -16.60
N ALA A 51 -16.29 -9.52 -16.14
CA ALA A 51 -17.60 -9.09 -16.61
C ALA A 51 -17.63 -8.90 -18.13
N SER A 52 -16.71 -8.08 -18.64
CA SER A 52 -16.59 -7.81 -20.08
C SER A 52 -16.28 -9.09 -20.87
N ALA A 53 -15.40 -9.95 -20.38
CA ALA A 53 -15.06 -11.21 -21.06
C ALA A 53 -16.26 -12.14 -21.19
N ALA A 54 -17.08 -12.27 -20.14
CA ALA A 54 -18.31 -13.06 -20.20
C ALA A 54 -19.34 -12.45 -21.17
N SER A 55 -19.46 -11.11 -21.19
CA SER A 55 -20.30 -10.39 -22.14
C SER A 55 -19.86 -10.64 -23.58
N THR A 56 -18.58 -10.43 -23.90
CA THR A 56 -18.01 -10.69 -25.23
C THR A 56 -18.16 -12.15 -25.66
N TYR A 57 -17.85 -13.10 -24.78
CA TYR A 57 -18.07 -14.53 -25.07
C TYR A 57 -19.52 -14.83 -25.39
N THR A 58 -20.47 -14.25 -24.65
CA THR A 58 -21.90 -14.46 -24.89
C THR A 58 -22.31 -13.88 -26.24
N ALA A 59 -21.90 -12.65 -26.54
CA ALA A 59 -22.21 -11.98 -27.81
C ALA A 59 -21.64 -12.75 -29.02
N GLU A 60 -20.38 -13.16 -28.96
CA GLU A 60 -19.67 -13.74 -30.11
C GLU A 60 -19.94 -15.23 -30.29
N GLN A 61 -20.15 -15.99 -29.21
CA GLN A 61 -20.21 -17.46 -29.25
C GLN A 61 -21.59 -18.02 -28.91
N ILE A 62 -22.34 -17.40 -27.99
CA ILE A 62 -23.60 -17.95 -27.50
C ILE A 62 -24.79 -17.43 -28.31
N VAL A 63 -24.86 -16.12 -28.57
CA VAL A 63 -25.98 -15.51 -29.31
C VAL A 63 -26.22 -16.18 -30.67
N PRO A 64 -25.18 -16.44 -31.51
CA PRO A 64 -25.37 -17.10 -32.81
C PRO A 64 -26.04 -18.49 -32.70
N LEU A 65 -25.78 -19.21 -31.60
CA LEU A 65 -26.36 -20.54 -31.36
C LEU A 65 -27.83 -20.48 -30.94
N LEU A 66 -28.30 -19.32 -30.45
CA LEU A 66 -29.65 -19.13 -29.93
C LEU A 66 -30.59 -18.42 -30.90
N GLU A 67 -30.10 -17.87 -32.02
CA GLU A 67 -30.86 -17.03 -32.97
C GLU A 67 -32.23 -17.60 -33.34
N ASN A 68 -32.30 -18.89 -33.70
CA ASN A 68 -33.56 -19.50 -34.08
C ASN A 68 -34.54 -19.67 -32.92
N ARG A 69 -34.03 -19.94 -31.71
CA ARG A 69 -34.87 -20.11 -30.52
C ARG A 69 -35.41 -18.78 -30.01
N LEU A 70 -34.63 -17.70 -30.15
CA LEU A 70 -35.02 -16.34 -29.75
C LEU A 70 -36.23 -15.79 -30.53
N LYS A 71 -36.48 -16.31 -31.73
CA LYS A 71 -37.70 -16.00 -32.52
C LYS A 71 -39.00 -16.42 -31.82
N PHE A 72 -38.93 -17.42 -30.95
CA PHE A 72 -40.12 -18.03 -30.31
C PHE A 72 -40.14 -17.84 -28.79
N GLN A 73 -38.98 -17.70 -28.16
CA GLN A 73 -38.86 -17.56 -26.71
C GLN A 73 -37.68 -16.65 -26.38
N PHE A 74 -37.93 -15.62 -25.56
CA PHE A 74 -36.85 -14.80 -25.03
C PHE A 74 -36.05 -15.58 -23.98
N LEU A 75 -34.73 -15.61 -24.14
CA LEU A 75 -33.81 -16.25 -23.23
C LEU A 75 -32.86 -15.19 -22.69
N PRO A 76 -32.92 -14.83 -21.39
CA PRO A 76 -32.01 -13.84 -20.81
C PRO A 76 -30.53 -14.16 -21.04
N GLN A 77 -30.18 -15.45 -21.18
CA GLN A 77 -28.83 -15.94 -21.47
C GLN A 77 -28.27 -15.47 -22.82
N SER A 78 -29.11 -14.97 -23.73
CA SER A 78 -28.65 -14.36 -24.98
C SER A 78 -28.30 -12.88 -24.83
N VAL A 79 -28.50 -12.27 -23.65
CA VAL A 79 -28.14 -10.87 -23.40
C VAL A 79 -26.73 -10.85 -22.80
N PRO A 80 -25.74 -10.20 -23.46
CA PRO A 80 -24.35 -10.17 -22.96
C PRO A 80 -24.22 -9.67 -21.52
N ASP A 81 -24.98 -8.63 -21.16
CA ASP A 81 -25.03 -8.04 -19.82
C ASP A 81 -25.60 -9.01 -18.77
N PHE A 82 -26.57 -9.85 -19.16
CA PHE A 82 -27.10 -10.89 -18.27
C PHE A 82 -26.01 -11.88 -17.86
N ALA A 83 -25.15 -12.30 -18.80
CA ALA A 83 -24.04 -13.19 -18.52
C ALA A 83 -22.99 -12.51 -17.64
N ALA A 84 -22.62 -11.25 -17.95
CA ALA A 84 -21.70 -10.45 -17.15
C ALA A 84 -22.14 -10.34 -15.69
N ILE A 85 -23.42 -10.03 -15.46
CA ILE A 85 -23.97 -9.87 -14.12
C ILE A 85 -24.16 -11.21 -13.42
N SER A 86 -24.74 -12.21 -14.07
CA SER A 86 -25.15 -13.45 -13.41
C SER A 86 -23.95 -14.29 -12.93
N HIS A 87 -22.88 -14.39 -13.72
CA HIS A 87 -21.71 -15.16 -13.28
C HIS A 87 -20.97 -14.46 -12.14
N LEU A 88 -20.87 -13.12 -12.18
CA LEU A 88 -20.29 -12.37 -11.07
C LEU A 88 -21.17 -12.46 -9.84
N GLN A 89 -22.50 -12.40 -9.96
CA GLN A 89 -23.39 -12.62 -8.81
C GLN A 89 -23.17 -13.99 -8.17
N GLU A 90 -22.89 -15.05 -8.94
CA GLU A 90 -22.52 -16.35 -8.40
C GLU A 90 -21.18 -16.30 -7.65
N LEU A 91 -20.14 -15.72 -8.27
CA LEU A 91 -18.82 -15.55 -7.66
C LEU A 91 -18.90 -14.78 -6.34
N LEU A 92 -19.66 -13.68 -6.34
CA LEU A 92 -19.79 -12.75 -5.23
C LEU A 92 -20.55 -13.31 -4.02
N LYS A 93 -21.22 -14.48 -4.14
CA LYS A 93 -21.73 -15.20 -2.97
C LYS A 93 -20.61 -15.59 -1.99
N SER A 94 -19.40 -15.83 -2.50
CA SER A 94 -18.22 -16.11 -1.67
C SER A 94 -17.52 -14.84 -1.18
N TYR A 95 -17.93 -13.68 -1.68
CA TYR A 95 -17.33 -12.37 -1.39
C TYR A 95 -18.44 -11.33 -1.12
N PRO A 96 -19.17 -11.44 0.01
CA PRO A 96 -20.42 -10.70 0.25
C PRO A 96 -20.25 -9.17 0.37
N ASP A 97 -19.02 -8.71 0.63
CA ASP A 97 -18.68 -7.28 0.73
C ASP A 97 -18.28 -6.66 -0.62
N TYR A 98 -18.14 -7.50 -1.65
CA TYR A 98 -17.87 -7.07 -3.01
C TYR A 98 -19.19 -6.91 -3.75
N ALA A 99 -19.26 -5.93 -4.64
CA ALA A 99 -20.44 -5.70 -5.45
C ALA A 99 -20.06 -5.46 -6.92
N TYR A 100 -20.91 -5.98 -7.81
CA TYR A 100 -20.90 -5.64 -9.21
C TYR A 100 -22.33 -5.32 -9.65
N LYS A 101 -22.48 -4.21 -10.37
CA LYS A 101 -23.76 -3.77 -10.93
C LYS A 101 -23.52 -3.00 -12.22
N GLU A 102 -24.38 -3.20 -13.21
CA GLU A 102 -24.48 -2.32 -14.36
C GLU A 102 -25.61 -1.32 -14.10
N ALA A 103 -25.29 -0.23 -13.42
CA ALA A 103 -26.26 0.76 -13.01
C ALA A 103 -26.67 1.63 -14.21
N THR A 104 -27.94 1.64 -14.58
CA THR A 104 -28.44 2.41 -15.73
C THR A 104 -29.58 3.34 -15.32
N LEU A 105 -29.73 4.45 -16.05
CA LEU A 105 -30.79 5.43 -15.76
C LEU A 105 -32.19 4.95 -16.17
N ASN A 106 -32.25 4.07 -17.18
CA ASN A 106 -33.48 3.46 -17.68
C ASN A 106 -33.20 2.01 -18.11
N PRO A 107 -33.08 1.06 -17.15
CA PRO A 107 -32.82 -0.35 -17.46
C PRO A 107 -34.05 -1.06 -17.99
N THR A 108 -33.86 -2.14 -18.75
CA THR A 108 -34.94 -3.12 -18.99
C THR A 108 -35.34 -3.84 -17.69
N ASN A 109 -34.36 -4.25 -16.88
CA ASN A 109 -34.60 -4.92 -15.61
C ASN A 109 -34.51 -3.92 -14.43
N PRO A 110 -35.58 -3.70 -13.64
CA PRO A 110 -35.57 -2.76 -12.52
C PRO A 110 -34.45 -2.98 -11.48
N ARG A 111 -33.90 -4.21 -11.37
CA ARG A 111 -32.74 -4.51 -10.53
C ARG A 111 -31.54 -3.61 -10.85
N ASP A 112 -31.39 -3.23 -12.11
CA ASP A 112 -30.23 -2.51 -12.63
C ASP A 112 -30.45 -0.98 -12.59
N LEU A 113 -31.55 -0.52 -12.00
CA LEU A 113 -31.88 0.90 -11.89
C LEU A 113 -30.87 1.61 -10.97
N ALA A 114 -30.29 2.69 -11.48
CA ALA A 114 -29.34 3.49 -10.75
C ALA A 114 -29.98 4.11 -9.50
N ASN A 115 -29.34 3.97 -8.34
CA ASN A 115 -29.66 4.76 -7.15
C ASN A 115 -29.07 6.18 -7.25
N ASP A 116 -29.28 7.02 -6.24
CA ASP A 116 -28.96 8.44 -6.37
C ASP A 116 -27.46 8.75 -6.53
N TRP A 117 -26.58 8.01 -5.87
CA TRP A 117 -25.13 8.20 -6.04
C TRP A 117 -24.62 7.61 -7.36
N GLU A 118 -25.18 6.49 -7.80
CA GLU A 118 -24.91 5.91 -9.12
C GLU A 118 -25.33 6.89 -10.23
N LYS A 119 -26.49 7.55 -10.10
CA LYS A 119 -26.92 8.60 -11.04
C LYS A 119 -25.92 9.76 -11.11
N THR A 120 -25.35 10.18 -9.98
CA THR A 120 -24.30 11.21 -9.96
C THR A 120 -23.08 10.77 -10.77
N LEU A 121 -22.60 9.53 -10.56
CA LEU A 121 -21.48 8.98 -11.34
C LEU A 121 -21.78 8.91 -12.83
N ILE A 122 -22.98 8.41 -13.19
CA ILE A 122 -23.41 8.32 -14.59
C ILE A 122 -23.47 9.71 -15.23
N SER A 123 -23.95 10.73 -14.50
CA SER A 123 -23.96 12.11 -14.98
C SER A 123 -22.54 12.65 -15.19
N THR A 124 -21.59 12.35 -14.31
CA THR A 124 -20.19 12.74 -14.49
C THR A 124 -19.58 12.07 -15.72
N LEU A 125 -19.73 10.76 -15.86
CA LEU A 125 -19.26 10.00 -17.02
C LEU A 125 -19.88 10.52 -18.33
N ARG A 126 -21.18 10.82 -18.33
CA ARG A 126 -21.89 11.37 -19.49
C ARG A 126 -21.40 12.76 -19.88
N SER A 127 -21.04 13.60 -18.91
CA SER A 127 -20.50 14.94 -19.17
C SER A 127 -19.02 14.95 -19.56
N GLN A 128 -18.31 13.84 -19.36
CA GLN A 128 -16.89 13.68 -19.64
C GLN A 128 -16.65 12.47 -20.56
N PRO A 129 -16.99 12.55 -21.85
CA PRO A 129 -16.97 11.40 -22.76
C PRO A 129 -15.57 10.83 -23.04
N GLN A 130 -14.50 11.49 -22.59
CA GLN A 130 -13.12 11.00 -22.68
C GLN A 130 -12.69 10.19 -21.44
N THR A 131 -13.55 10.09 -20.42
CA THR A 131 -13.25 9.37 -19.18
C THR A 131 -13.66 7.90 -19.33
N ASP A 132 -12.68 7.04 -19.60
CA ASP A 132 -12.90 5.59 -19.71
C ASP A 132 -13.15 4.90 -18.36
N GLU A 133 -12.63 5.48 -17.28
CA GLU A 133 -12.68 4.90 -15.94
C GLU A 133 -12.67 6.00 -14.88
N MET A 134 -13.62 5.93 -13.94
CA MET A 134 -13.59 6.70 -12.71
C MET A 134 -13.27 5.78 -11.53
N VAL A 135 -12.36 6.23 -10.69
CA VAL A 135 -11.98 5.52 -9.46
C VAL A 135 -12.25 6.44 -8.28
N GLY A 136 -12.84 5.90 -7.22
CA GLY A 136 -13.02 6.63 -5.99
C GLY A 136 -13.15 5.72 -4.78
N GLU A 137 -13.34 6.35 -3.64
CA GLU A 137 -13.65 5.66 -2.38
C GLU A 137 -15.02 6.12 -1.92
N ARG A 138 -15.79 5.20 -1.34
CA ARG A 138 -17.10 5.45 -0.78
C ARG A 138 -17.19 4.77 0.57
N ALA A 139 -17.53 5.54 1.59
CA ALA A 139 -17.86 5.03 2.90
C ALA A 139 -19.37 4.85 3.02
N ASP A 140 -19.79 3.70 3.54
CA ASP A 140 -21.17 3.43 3.97
C ASP A 140 -21.18 2.63 5.27
N ASP A 141 -22.35 2.14 5.69
CA ASP A 141 -22.53 1.40 6.95
C ASP A 141 -21.70 0.11 7.02
N LYS A 142 -21.22 -0.42 5.88
CA LYS A 142 -20.37 -1.61 5.82
C LYS A 142 -18.87 -1.29 5.84
N GLY A 143 -18.50 -0.02 5.80
CA GLY A 143 -17.11 0.43 5.80
C GLY A 143 -16.71 1.18 4.54
N THR A 144 -15.41 1.32 4.31
CA THR A 144 -14.87 2.01 3.14
C THR A 144 -14.66 1.02 2.01
N SER A 145 -15.27 1.30 0.86
CA SER A 145 -15.03 0.57 -0.38
C SER A 145 -14.33 1.44 -1.41
N LEU A 146 -13.41 0.83 -2.15
CA LEU A 146 -12.88 1.38 -3.40
C LEU A 146 -13.81 0.97 -4.53
N TYR A 147 -14.25 1.93 -5.35
CA TYR A 147 -15.08 1.66 -6.51
C TYR A 147 -14.39 2.02 -7.82
N ILE A 148 -14.75 1.28 -8.86
CA ILE A 148 -14.43 1.58 -10.25
C ILE A 148 -15.74 1.68 -11.03
N ALA A 149 -15.91 2.77 -11.76
CA ALA A 149 -17.04 3.00 -12.64
C ALA A 149 -16.55 3.20 -14.09
N ARG A 150 -17.13 2.46 -15.05
CA ARG A 150 -16.88 2.63 -16.49
C ARG A 150 -18.17 2.98 -17.21
N PRO A 151 -18.16 3.90 -18.19
CA PRO A 151 -19.39 4.29 -18.88
C PRO A 151 -19.94 3.14 -19.72
N ILE A 152 -21.26 2.94 -19.64
CA ILE A 152 -22.00 2.11 -20.60
C ILE A 152 -22.47 3.05 -21.72
N GLN A 153 -21.64 3.16 -22.76
CA GLN A 153 -21.94 3.93 -23.95
C GLN A 153 -22.43 3.01 -25.07
N ILE A 154 -23.53 3.39 -25.71
CA ILE A 154 -24.08 2.65 -26.86
C ILE A 154 -23.22 2.91 -28.09
N LYS A 155 -22.16 2.12 -28.26
CA LYS A 155 -21.24 2.24 -29.41
C LYS A 155 -21.67 1.41 -30.62
N ASP A 156 -22.52 0.40 -30.40
CA ASP A 156 -23.04 -0.48 -31.44
C ASP A 156 -24.53 -0.20 -31.70
N ALA A 157 -24.90 -0.05 -32.97
CA ALA A 157 -26.28 0.14 -33.38
C ALA A 157 -27.13 -1.12 -33.15
N ALA A 158 -26.52 -2.31 -33.03
CA ALA A 158 -27.22 -3.55 -32.71
C ALA A 158 -28.02 -3.46 -31.39
N CYS A 159 -27.55 -2.68 -30.41
CA CYS A 159 -28.29 -2.42 -29.17
C CYS A 159 -29.68 -1.80 -29.43
N LEU A 160 -29.80 -0.99 -30.49
CA LEU A 160 -31.04 -0.29 -30.83
C LEU A 160 -32.10 -1.22 -31.42
N ALA A 161 -31.74 -2.44 -31.84
CA ALA A 161 -32.71 -3.46 -32.25
C ALA A 161 -33.65 -3.85 -31.09
N CYS A 162 -33.17 -3.77 -29.83
CA CYS A 162 -33.96 -4.08 -28.64
C CYS A 162 -34.33 -2.85 -27.82
N HIS A 163 -33.53 -1.77 -27.88
CA HIS A 163 -33.64 -0.65 -26.94
C HIS A 163 -34.05 0.70 -27.58
N SER A 164 -34.42 0.72 -28.86
CA SER A 164 -34.93 1.94 -29.52
C SER A 164 -36.37 2.25 -29.10
N THR A 165 -37.35 1.56 -29.69
CA THR A 165 -38.77 1.68 -29.34
C THR A 165 -39.36 0.31 -29.00
N PRO A 166 -40.44 0.26 -28.19
CA PRO A 166 -41.11 -1.00 -27.87
C PRO A 166 -41.60 -1.77 -29.10
N ASP A 167 -42.05 -1.06 -30.14
CA ASP A 167 -42.56 -1.67 -31.38
C ASP A 167 -41.46 -2.33 -32.24
N ALA A 168 -40.22 -1.83 -32.14
CA ALA A 168 -39.07 -2.38 -32.86
C ALA A 168 -38.44 -3.57 -32.13
N ALA A 169 -38.65 -3.69 -30.83
CA ALA A 169 -38.04 -4.69 -29.99
C ALA A 169 -38.65 -6.09 -30.19
N PRO A 170 -37.90 -7.17 -29.90
CA PRO A 170 -38.45 -8.52 -29.94
C PRO A 170 -39.70 -8.63 -29.05
N LYS A 171 -40.82 -9.06 -29.63
CA LYS A 171 -42.08 -9.22 -28.88
C LYS A 171 -41.92 -10.09 -27.64
N THR A 172 -41.12 -11.14 -27.74
CA THR A 172 -40.81 -12.06 -26.63
C THR A 172 -40.10 -11.39 -25.45
N MET A 173 -39.32 -10.32 -25.70
CA MET A 173 -38.72 -9.49 -24.64
C MET A 173 -39.76 -8.58 -23.99
N VAL A 174 -40.56 -7.89 -24.82
CA VAL A 174 -41.62 -6.98 -24.35
C VAL A 174 -42.67 -7.72 -23.52
N ASP A 175 -43.01 -8.96 -23.89
CA ASP A 175 -43.93 -9.81 -23.15
C ASP A 175 -43.45 -10.11 -21.71
N ILE A 176 -42.13 -10.08 -21.46
CA ILE A 176 -41.52 -10.34 -20.14
C ILE A 176 -41.32 -9.04 -19.34
N TYR A 177 -40.75 -8.01 -19.98
CA TYR A 177 -40.30 -6.80 -19.29
C TYR A 177 -41.23 -5.60 -19.45
N GLY A 178 -42.25 -5.72 -20.31
CA GLY A 178 -43.16 -4.64 -20.66
C GLY A 178 -42.55 -3.63 -21.64
N ALA A 179 -43.34 -2.62 -21.99
CA ALA A 179 -43.01 -1.60 -22.99
C ALA A 179 -42.53 -0.25 -22.39
N VAL A 180 -42.30 -0.19 -21.07
CA VAL A 180 -42.06 1.09 -20.36
C VAL A 180 -40.58 1.38 -20.18
N ASN A 181 -39.80 0.42 -19.65
CA ASN A 181 -38.40 0.64 -19.28
C ASN A 181 -37.44 0.04 -20.31
N GLY A 182 -36.22 0.57 -20.38
CA GLY A 182 -35.18 0.01 -21.26
C GLY A 182 -35.31 0.39 -22.73
N PHE A 183 -36.09 1.44 -23.05
CA PHE A 183 -36.25 1.99 -24.40
C PHE A 183 -35.77 3.45 -24.48
N GLY A 184 -35.72 3.98 -25.70
CA GLY A 184 -35.33 5.36 -25.99
C GLY A 184 -33.82 5.60 -25.99
N TRP A 185 -33.01 4.53 -26.04
CA TRP A 185 -31.56 4.65 -26.15
C TRP A 185 -31.17 5.20 -27.52
N LYS A 186 -30.04 5.91 -27.59
CA LYS A 186 -29.49 6.43 -28.85
C LYS A 186 -28.04 6.03 -29.00
N LEU A 187 -27.60 5.94 -30.25
CA LEU A 187 -26.19 5.69 -30.57
C LEU A 187 -25.32 6.81 -29.97
N ASN A 188 -24.21 6.41 -29.35
CA ASN A 188 -23.25 7.23 -28.61
C ASN A 188 -23.72 7.81 -27.27
N ASP A 189 -24.95 7.52 -26.83
CA ASP A 189 -25.41 7.92 -25.49
C ASP A 189 -24.77 7.06 -24.41
N THR A 190 -24.31 7.69 -23.33
CA THR A 190 -23.90 7.01 -22.09
C THR A 190 -25.13 6.77 -21.22
N ILE A 191 -25.67 5.57 -21.20
CA ILE A 191 -26.95 5.22 -20.54
C ILE A 191 -26.79 4.83 -19.07
N GLY A 192 -25.57 4.52 -18.65
CA GLY A 192 -25.28 3.95 -17.34
C GLY A 192 -23.79 3.82 -17.07
N ALA A 193 -23.45 3.06 -16.04
CA ALA A 193 -22.09 2.75 -15.64
C ALA A 193 -21.99 1.30 -15.15
N GLN A 194 -20.96 0.59 -15.61
CA GLN A 194 -20.52 -0.65 -14.98
C GLN A 194 -19.78 -0.26 -13.71
N LEU A 195 -20.21 -0.80 -12.58
CA LEU A 195 -19.75 -0.41 -11.26
C LEU A 195 -19.27 -1.66 -10.51
N VAL A 196 -18.01 -1.63 -10.09
CA VAL A 196 -17.44 -2.60 -9.15
C VAL A 196 -17.11 -1.88 -7.85
N SER A 197 -17.48 -2.47 -6.73
CA SER A 197 -17.12 -2.01 -5.38
C SER A 197 -16.39 -3.12 -4.65
N VAL A 198 -15.22 -2.81 -4.08
CA VAL A 198 -14.36 -3.75 -3.34
C VAL A 198 -14.02 -3.15 -1.97
N PRO A 199 -14.13 -3.92 -0.88
CA PRO A 199 -13.80 -3.42 0.46
C PRO A 199 -12.33 -3.04 0.57
N LEU A 200 -12.06 -1.85 1.10
CA LEU A 200 -10.71 -1.30 1.30
C LEU A 200 -10.20 -1.51 2.73
N ASP A 201 -11.11 -1.67 3.70
CA ASP A 201 -10.77 -1.75 5.12
C ASP A 201 -9.87 -2.96 5.44
N LEU A 202 -10.19 -4.14 4.91
CA LEU A 202 -9.41 -5.36 5.17
C LEU A 202 -7.98 -5.27 4.60
N PRO A 203 -7.75 -4.87 3.32
CA PRO A 203 -6.42 -4.56 2.82
C PRO A 203 -5.66 -3.51 3.65
N MET A 204 -6.34 -2.45 4.09
CA MET A 204 -5.74 -1.41 4.93
C MET A 204 -5.32 -1.94 6.31
N GLN A 205 -6.18 -2.72 6.98
CA GLN A 205 -5.85 -3.33 8.26
C GLN A 205 -4.67 -4.31 8.14
N ARG A 206 -4.61 -5.10 7.06
CA ARG A 206 -3.46 -5.97 6.77
C ARG A 206 -2.19 -5.15 6.58
N ALA A 207 -2.24 -4.04 5.84
CA ALA A 207 -1.10 -3.13 5.69
C ALA A 207 -0.61 -2.58 7.04
N THR A 208 -1.53 -2.20 7.94
CA THR A 208 -1.18 -1.75 9.30
C THR A 208 -0.56 -2.86 10.14
N SER A 209 -1.10 -4.08 10.09
CA SER A 209 -0.54 -5.23 10.82
C SER A 209 0.87 -5.58 10.34
N LEU A 210 1.09 -5.61 9.01
CA LEU A 210 2.41 -5.83 8.42
C LEU A 210 3.41 -4.75 8.82
N LEU A 211 2.98 -3.48 8.83
CA LEU A 211 3.81 -2.38 9.30
C LEU A 211 4.25 -2.60 10.75
N HIS A 212 3.33 -2.99 11.63
CA HIS A 212 3.64 -3.25 13.04
C HIS A 212 4.69 -4.36 13.16
N SER A 213 4.45 -5.53 12.56
CA SER A 213 5.39 -6.65 12.62
C SER A 213 6.77 -6.29 12.06
N TYR A 214 6.81 -5.54 10.96
CA TYR A 214 8.06 -5.06 10.35
C TYR A 214 8.78 -4.03 11.23
N MET A 215 8.06 -3.08 11.83
CA MET A 215 8.64 -2.10 12.75
C MET A 215 9.16 -2.74 14.04
N LEU A 216 8.46 -3.76 14.55
CA LEU A 216 8.89 -4.50 15.74
C LEU A 216 10.18 -5.29 15.48
N SER A 217 10.29 -5.96 14.32
CA SER A 217 11.52 -6.67 13.96
C SER A 217 12.67 -5.69 13.73
N MET A 218 12.41 -4.55 13.09
CA MET A 218 13.41 -3.51 12.86
C MET A 218 13.89 -2.89 14.17
N LEU A 219 12.98 -2.66 15.13
CA LEU A 219 13.33 -2.21 16.48
C LEU A 219 14.27 -3.21 17.18
N GLY A 220 14.01 -4.51 17.04
CA GLY A 220 14.89 -5.56 17.56
C GLY A 220 16.30 -5.49 16.96
N ILE A 221 16.41 -5.30 15.65
CA ILE A 221 17.69 -5.13 14.95
C ILE A 221 18.42 -3.87 15.45
N PHE A 222 17.72 -2.74 15.56
CA PHE A 222 18.31 -1.50 16.10
C PHE A 222 18.78 -1.66 17.53
N ALA A 223 18.04 -2.37 18.39
CA ALA A 223 18.45 -2.65 19.76
C ALA A 223 19.75 -3.47 19.82
N VAL A 224 19.86 -4.52 19.00
CA VAL A 224 21.09 -5.33 18.90
C VAL A 224 22.27 -4.49 18.40
N LEU A 225 22.07 -3.69 17.36
CA LEU A 225 23.11 -2.79 16.83
C LEU A 225 23.52 -1.73 17.86
N PHE A 226 22.57 -1.17 18.61
CA PHE A 226 22.85 -0.21 19.68
C PHE A 226 23.74 -0.82 20.76
N VAL A 227 23.42 -2.04 21.21
CA VAL A 227 24.23 -2.77 22.20
C VAL A 227 25.61 -3.07 21.62
N ALA A 228 25.70 -3.57 20.39
CA ALA A 228 26.98 -3.89 19.75
C ALA A 228 27.88 -2.66 19.62
N LEU A 229 27.35 -1.51 19.18
CA LEU A 229 28.09 -0.25 19.09
C LEU A 229 28.53 0.25 20.47
N ASN A 230 27.66 0.16 21.48
CA ASN A 230 28.00 0.53 22.85
C ASN A 230 29.14 -0.33 23.40
N VAL A 231 29.08 -1.64 23.20
CA VAL A 231 30.12 -2.58 23.62
C VAL A 231 31.43 -2.28 22.89
N ALA A 232 31.39 -2.04 21.58
CA ALA A 232 32.56 -1.69 20.78
C ALA A 232 33.22 -0.39 21.27
N VAL A 233 32.45 0.70 21.42
CA VAL A 233 32.96 1.98 21.95
C VAL A 233 33.47 1.82 23.38
N HIS A 234 32.83 0.98 24.18
CA HIS A 234 33.29 0.72 25.54
C HIS A 234 34.67 0.05 25.55
N LEU A 235 34.80 -1.07 24.85
CA LEU A 235 36.00 -1.90 24.85
C LEU A 235 37.17 -1.24 24.12
N PHE A 236 36.93 -0.65 22.95
CA PHE A 236 38.00 -0.12 22.09
C PHE A 236 38.42 1.30 22.44
N VAL A 237 37.51 2.15 22.94
CA VAL A 237 37.79 3.58 23.12
C VAL A 237 37.75 3.99 24.59
N THR A 238 36.58 3.91 25.23
CA THR A 238 36.41 4.55 26.55
C THR A 238 37.16 3.86 27.67
N ARG A 239 37.28 2.52 27.64
CA ARG A 239 38.10 1.77 28.61
C ARG A 239 39.57 2.17 28.51
N ARG A 240 40.14 2.18 27.31
CA ARG A 240 41.55 2.56 27.07
C ARG A 240 41.83 4.00 27.47
N LEU A 241 40.95 4.94 27.08
CA LEU A 241 41.10 6.35 27.47
C LEU A 241 41.01 6.56 28.99
N ARG A 242 40.13 5.85 29.70
CA ARG A 242 40.06 5.93 31.17
C ARG A 242 41.34 5.42 31.84
N GLN A 243 41.92 4.32 31.33
CA GLN A 243 43.20 3.80 31.83
C GLN A 243 44.33 4.82 31.62
N MET A 244 44.42 5.41 30.43
CA MET A 244 45.42 6.45 30.14
C MET A 244 45.25 7.68 31.02
N SER A 245 44.02 8.17 31.21
CA SER A 245 43.73 9.32 32.07
C SER A 245 44.08 9.06 33.53
N ALA A 246 43.76 7.89 34.06
CA ALA A 246 44.06 7.54 35.45
C ALA A 246 45.58 7.46 35.71
N LEU A 247 46.34 6.95 34.74
CA LEU A 247 47.80 6.89 34.84
C LEU A 247 48.43 8.28 34.72
N ALA A 248 47.88 9.15 33.86
CA ALA A 248 48.31 10.53 33.76
C ALA A 248 48.07 11.33 35.05
N ASP A 249 46.90 11.16 35.68
CA ASP A 249 46.61 11.82 36.97
C ASP A 249 47.61 11.39 38.05
N ARG A 250 47.89 10.08 38.18
CA ARG A 250 48.87 9.55 39.14
C ARG A 250 50.29 10.10 38.93
N VAL A 251 50.76 10.12 37.68
CA VAL A 251 52.08 10.68 37.34
C VAL A 251 52.12 12.19 37.64
N SER A 252 51.04 12.93 37.41
CA SER A 252 50.98 14.36 37.73
C SER A 252 51.02 14.66 39.23
N LEU A 253 50.58 13.71 40.06
CA LEU A 253 50.65 13.79 41.52
C LEU A 253 52.04 13.41 42.07
N GLY A 254 53.00 13.12 41.21
CA GLY A 254 54.38 12.80 41.60
C GLY A 254 54.61 11.33 41.95
N GLU A 255 53.64 10.43 41.69
CA GLU A 255 53.87 8.99 41.85
C GLU A 255 54.84 8.48 40.78
N THR A 256 56.02 8.03 41.20
CA THR A 256 57.09 7.55 40.30
C THR A 256 57.04 6.04 40.05
N ASP A 257 56.34 5.27 40.90
CA ASP A 257 56.21 3.80 40.81
C ASP A 257 54.88 3.35 40.18
N VAL A 258 54.57 3.92 39.02
CA VAL A 258 53.38 3.54 38.25
C VAL A 258 53.78 2.48 37.22
N PRO A 259 53.06 1.35 37.07
CA PRO A 259 53.35 0.35 36.05
C PRO A 259 53.33 0.94 34.63
N PRO A 260 54.17 0.44 33.68
CA PRO A 260 54.09 0.84 32.28
C PRO A 260 52.71 0.52 31.72
N MET A 261 52.19 1.38 30.83
CA MET A 261 50.98 1.03 30.08
C MET A 261 51.25 -0.18 29.18
N ASP A 262 50.32 -1.12 29.17
CA ASP A 262 50.29 -2.17 28.15
C ASP A 262 49.79 -1.55 26.84
N VAL A 263 50.73 -1.18 25.97
CA VAL A 263 50.45 -0.51 24.70
C VAL A 263 50.47 -1.51 23.56
N SER A 264 49.54 -2.46 23.59
CA SER A 264 49.33 -3.42 22.51
C SER A 264 48.48 -2.81 21.38
N GLY A 265 48.99 -2.79 20.14
CA GLY A 265 48.22 -2.41 18.94
C GLY A 265 48.93 -1.38 18.05
N SER A 266 48.29 -1.05 16.92
CA SER A 266 48.79 -0.11 15.91
C SER A 266 47.85 1.08 15.62
N ASP A 267 46.74 1.17 16.37
CA ASP A 267 45.75 2.25 16.27
C ASP A 267 46.24 3.58 16.89
N GLU A 268 45.48 4.65 16.69
CA GLU A 268 45.80 6.00 17.17
C GLU A 268 45.93 6.06 18.70
N LEU A 269 45.14 5.27 19.43
CA LEU A 269 45.21 5.19 20.90
C LEU A 269 46.48 4.48 21.36
N ALA A 270 46.93 3.44 20.65
CA ALA A 270 48.20 2.78 20.91
C ALA A 270 49.38 3.73 20.64
N ARG A 271 49.37 4.48 19.53
CA ARG A 271 50.41 5.49 19.26
C ARG A 271 50.47 6.58 20.33
N LEU A 272 49.30 7.02 20.81
CA LEU A 272 49.20 7.97 21.92
C LEU A 272 49.76 7.37 23.22
N GLY A 273 49.42 6.11 23.52
CA GLY A 273 49.93 5.40 24.69
C GLY A 273 51.45 5.27 24.70
N GLN A 274 52.06 4.97 23.55
CA GLN A 274 53.52 4.90 23.41
C GLN A 274 54.18 6.27 23.63
N SER A 275 53.58 7.32 23.06
CA SER A 275 54.08 8.69 23.21
C SER A 275 53.99 9.16 24.66
N PHE A 276 52.89 8.84 25.35
CA PHE A 276 52.71 9.10 26.78
C PHE A 276 53.73 8.33 27.63
N GLY A 277 53.98 7.06 27.31
CA GLY A 277 54.99 6.24 27.99
C GLY A 277 56.40 6.85 27.91
N ARG A 278 56.81 7.34 26.74
CA ARG A 278 58.10 8.04 26.57
C ARG A 278 58.17 9.32 27.40
N MET A 279 57.12 10.14 27.36
CA MET A 279 57.04 11.39 28.13
C MET A 279 57.17 11.15 29.64
N ARG A 280 56.47 10.13 30.17
CA ARG A 280 56.57 9.73 31.57
C ARG A 280 58.01 9.39 31.97
N THR A 281 58.67 8.55 31.17
CA THR A 281 60.05 8.14 31.46
C THR A 281 61.00 9.34 31.49
N SER A 282 60.86 10.27 30.54
CA SER A 282 61.63 11.52 30.55
C SER A 282 61.37 12.37 31.80
N LEU A 283 60.10 12.51 32.22
CA LEU A 283 59.73 13.29 33.41
C LEU A 283 60.30 12.68 34.70
N VAL A 284 60.15 11.37 34.89
CA VAL A 284 60.66 10.66 36.08
C VAL A 284 62.19 10.76 36.16
N SER A 285 62.90 10.63 35.03
CA SER A 285 64.35 10.82 35.00
C SER A 285 64.76 12.25 35.34
N ALA A 286 64.03 13.26 34.85
CA ALA A 286 64.30 14.66 35.17
C ALA A 286 64.06 14.99 36.65
N MET A 287 63.01 14.44 37.27
CA MET A 287 62.74 14.61 38.70
C MET A 287 63.85 14.00 39.56
N LYS A 288 64.33 12.79 39.21
CA LYS A 288 65.47 12.17 39.92
C LYS A 288 66.75 13.00 39.86
N MET A 289 67.05 13.61 38.72
CA MET A 289 68.22 14.49 38.58
C MET A 289 68.12 15.80 39.37
N LEU A 290 66.92 16.21 39.79
CA LEU A 290 66.72 17.41 40.63
C LEU A 290 66.74 17.09 42.13
N GLU A 291 66.58 15.82 42.52
CA GLU A 291 66.68 15.35 43.90
C GLU A 291 68.13 14.97 44.30
N GLU A 292 69.03 14.84 43.32
CA GLU A 292 70.50 14.74 43.48
C GLU A 292 71.17 16.12 43.52
#